data_AF-A0AAW5VLN8-F1
#
_entry.id   AF-A0AAW5VLN8-F1
#
_cell.length_a   1.000
_cell.length_b   1.000
_cell.length_c   1.000
_cell.angle_alpha   90.00
_cell.angle_beta   90.00
_cell.angle_gamma   90.00
#
_symmetry.space_group_name_H-M   'P 1'
#
loop_
_entity.id
_entity.type
_entity.pdbx_description
1 polymer ?
#
loop_
_entity_poly.entity_id
_entity_poly.type
_entity_poly.pdbx_seq_one_letter_code
_entity_poly.pdbx_strand_id
1 'polypeptide(L)'
;MKDKKWIDCPVCGETNSMVFKTDVSENFNIKDYGNLKINNLEGYYCKNCKDGILTRKSQNHINASIAEFKAKKDAEVTVAADLISVDEMAKKLKLSRQSVHKMMNIGKIRYVFVGDIRLPLKNQKVSHK
;
A
#
# COMPACT_ATOMS: atom_id res chain seq x y z
N MET A 1 16.16 -9.13 7.19
CA MET A 1 16.00 -8.04 8.18
C MET A 1 14.94 -8.47 9.17
N LYS A 2 15.29 -8.57 10.46
CA LYS A 2 14.33 -8.87 11.53
C LYS A 2 13.59 -7.58 11.87
N ASP A 3 12.26 -7.65 12.01
CA ASP A 3 11.48 -6.51 12.48
C ASP A 3 11.81 -6.22 13.95
N LYS A 4 11.82 -4.93 14.31
CA LYS A 4 12.06 -4.50 15.69
C LYS A 4 10.97 -5.09 16.58
N LYS A 5 11.38 -5.71 17.70
CA LYS A 5 10.44 -6.09 18.76
C LYS A 5 10.13 -4.86 19.60
N TRP A 6 8.85 -4.53 19.74
CA TRP A 6 8.38 -3.46 20.61
C TRP A 6 7.96 -4.08 21.93
N ILE A 7 8.56 -3.62 23.03
CA ILE A 7 8.31 -4.11 24.39
C ILE A 7 7.53 -3.03 25.15
N ASP A 8 8.05 -1.80 25.15
CA ASP A 8 7.41 -0.64 25.78
C ASP A 8 6.58 0.15 24.77
N CYS A 9 5.51 0.79 25.24
CA CYS A 9 4.65 1.60 24.39
C CYS A 9 5.26 2.99 24.16
N PRO A 10 5.55 3.39 22.91
CA PRO A 10 6.12 4.70 22.62
C PRO A 10 5.10 5.85 22.69
N VAL A 11 3.79 5.55 22.78
CA VAL A 11 2.74 6.57 22.85
C VAL A 11 2.42 6.96 24.30
N CYS A 12 2.15 5.97 25.16
CA CYS A 12 1.79 6.22 26.56
C CYS A 12 2.94 6.00 27.57
N GLY A 13 4.09 5.46 27.15
CA GLY A 13 5.24 5.21 28.02
C GLY A 13 5.16 3.96 28.89
N GLU A 14 4.06 3.20 28.81
CA GLU A 14 3.85 1.99 29.60
C GLU A 14 4.88 0.90 29.25
N THR A 15 5.58 0.40 30.26
CA THR A 15 6.64 -0.62 30.10
C THR A 15 6.06 -2.01 29.88
N ASN A 16 6.72 -2.83 29.06
CA ASN A 16 6.35 -4.21 28.74
C ASN A 16 4.85 -4.40 28.36
N SER A 17 4.27 -3.40 27.71
CA SER A 17 2.83 -3.32 27.44
C SER A 17 2.45 -3.70 26.02
N MET A 18 3.43 -3.76 25.12
CA MET A 18 3.23 -4.06 23.71
C MET A 18 3.13 -5.56 23.48
N VAL A 19 2.01 -6.00 22.90
CA VAL A 19 1.78 -7.42 22.55
C VAL A 19 1.65 -7.58 21.05
N PHE A 20 2.40 -8.54 20.52
CA PHE A 20 2.30 -8.94 19.13
C PHE A 20 0.96 -9.63 18.87
N LYS A 21 0.20 -9.13 17.90
CA LYS A 21 -1.05 -9.69 17.42
C LYS A 21 -0.91 -10.02 15.94
N THR A 22 -1.50 -11.12 15.53
CA THR A 22 -1.69 -11.53 14.13
C THR A 22 -3.15 -11.43 13.76
N ASP A 23 -3.45 -11.50 12.46
CA ASP A 23 -4.81 -11.58 11.91
C ASP A 23 -5.71 -10.38 12.26
N VAL A 24 -5.08 -9.23 12.47
CA VAL A 24 -5.80 -7.97 12.66
C VAL A 24 -6.41 -7.54 11.33
N SER A 25 -7.62 -6.97 11.41
CA SER A 25 -8.32 -6.42 10.26
C SER A 25 -8.59 -4.94 10.48
N GLU A 26 -8.31 -4.12 9.48
CA GLU A 26 -8.52 -2.67 9.53
C GLU A 26 -9.32 -2.20 8.32
N ASN A 27 -10.19 -1.21 8.54
CA ASN A 27 -10.96 -0.56 7.49
C ASN A 27 -10.28 0.76 7.12
N PHE A 28 -9.95 0.92 5.84
CA PHE A 28 -9.35 2.12 5.29
C PHE A 28 -10.38 2.88 4.45
N ASN A 29 -10.62 4.14 4.78
CA ASN A 29 -11.34 5.05 3.90
C ASN A 29 -10.35 5.70 2.94
N ILE A 30 -10.44 5.31 1.66
CA ILE A 30 -9.57 5.81 0.61
C ILE A 30 -10.32 6.92 -0.11
N LYS A 31 -9.86 8.15 0.12
CA LYS A 31 -10.43 9.36 -0.50
C LYS A 31 -10.64 9.17 -2.00
N ASP A 32 -11.86 9.41 -2.46
CA ASP A 32 -12.31 9.30 -3.86
C ASP A 32 -12.43 7.87 -4.43
N TYR A 33 -12.14 6.81 -3.65
CA TYR A 33 -12.29 5.40 -4.07
C TYR A 33 -13.22 4.58 -3.17
N GLY A 34 -13.49 5.05 -1.95
CA GLY A 34 -14.37 4.40 -0.98
C GLY A 34 -13.63 3.58 0.08
N ASN A 35 -14.33 2.62 0.70
CA ASN A 35 -13.83 1.87 1.83
C ASN A 35 -13.21 0.53 1.41
N LEU A 36 -12.05 0.21 1.97
CA LEU A 36 -11.35 -1.05 1.78
C LEU A 36 -11.06 -1.70 3.13
N LYS A 37 -11.56 -2.93 3.32
CA LYS A 37 -11.19 -3.76 4.47
C LYS A 37 -9.95 -4.58 4.12
N ILE A 38 -8.91 -4.47 4.94
CA ILE A 38 -7.66 -5.23 4.79
C ILE A 38 -7.52 -6.16 5.99
N ASN A 39 -7.37 -7.45 5.72
CA ASN A 39 -7.25 -8.50 6.74
C ASN A 39 -5.81 -8.97 6.86
N ASN A 40 -5.54 -9.90 7.79
CA ASN A 40 -4.25 -10.59 7.95
C ASN A 40 -3.09 -9.63 8.26
N LEU A 41 -3.37 -8.60 9.06
CA LEU A 41 -2.36 -7.66 9.53
C LEU A 41 -1.73 -8.14 10.83
N GLU A 42 -0.44 -7.94 10.92
CA GLU A 42 0.40 -8.24 12.07
C GLU A 42 0.98 -6.94 12.65
N GLY A 43 1.00 -6.81 13.97
CA GLY A 43 1.50 -5.61 14.64
C GLY A 43 1.65 -5.79 16.15
N TYR A 44 2.32 -4.84 16.78
CA TYR A 44 2.41 -4.75 18.23
C TYR A 44 1.37 -3.76 18.73
N TYR A 45 0.53 -4.15 19.69
CA TYR A 45 -0.51 -3.30 20.25
C TYR A 45 -0.32 -3.15 21.77
N CYS A 46 -0.41 -1.92 22.26
CA CYS A 46 -0.35 -1.64 23.68
C CYS A 46 -1.61 -2.16 24.38
N LYS A 47 -1.45 -2.88 25.50
CA LYS A 47 -2.59 -3.30 26.34
C LYS A 47 -3.32 -2.14 27.02
N ASN A 48 -2.60 -1.04 27.30
CA ASN A 48 -3.13 0.11 28.04
C ASN A 48 -3.86 1.09 27.09
N CYS A 49 -3.13 1.81 26.22
CA CYS A 49 -3.72 2.82 25.33
C CYS A 49 -4.35 2.26 24.04
N LYS A 50 -4.18 0.96 23.77
CA LYS A 50 -4.66 0.26 22.56
C LYS A 50 -4.02 0.68 21.24
N ASP A 51 -3.06 1.61 21.25
CA ASP A 51 -2.33 1.98 20.03
C ASP A 51 -1.50 0.81 19.49
N GLY A 52 -1.40 0.78 18.16
CA GLY A 52 -0.75 -0.26 17.40
C GLY A 52 0.39 0.24 16.53
N ILE A 53 1.46 -0.54 16.45
CA ILE A 53 2.53 -0.38 15.46
C ILE A 53 2.53 -1.62 14.59
N LEU A 54 2.16 -1.44 13.33
CA LEU A 54 2.15 -2.50 12.34
C LEU A 54 3.57 -2.91 11.95
N THR A 55 3.75 -4.20 11.63
CA THR A 55 5.02 -4.67 11.08
C THR A 55 5.25 -4.12 9.68
N ARG A 56 6.52 -4.17 9.23
CA ARG A 56 6.85 -3.77 7.85
C ARG A 56 6.14 -4.63 6.81
N LYS A 57 5.96 -5.93 7.12
CA LYS A 57 5.20 -6.85 6.27
C LYS A 57 3.75 -6.37 6.10
N SER A 58 3.07 -6.06 7.21
CA SER A 58 1.70 -5.54 7.22
C SER A 58 1.61 -4.20 6.48
N GLN A 59 2.55 -3.29 6.71
CA GLN A 59 2.55 -2.00 6.01
C GLN A 59 2.71 -2.16 4.50
N ASN A 60 3.59 -3.07 4.06
CA ASN A 60 3.74 -3.38 2.64
C ASN A 60 2.47 -4.01 2.07
N HIS A 61 1.81 -4.89 2.82
CA HIS A 61 0.54 -5.49 2.43
C HIS A 61 -0.55 -4.42 2.27
N ILE A 62 -0.69 -3.52 3.24
CA ILE A 62 -1.63 -2.38 3.19
C ILE A 62 -1.39 -1.54 1.94
N ASN A 63 -0.13 -1.14 1.72
CA ASN A 63 0.21 -0.32 0.56
C ASN A 63 -0.13 -1.03 -0.77
N ALA A 64 0.12 -2.33 -0.86
CA ALA A 64 -0.21 -3.13 -2.03
C ALA A 64 -1.71 -3.27 -2.25
N SER A 65 -2.48 -3.59 -1.20
CA SER A 65 -3.93 -3.71 -1.26
C SER A 65 -4.59 -2.39 -1.65
N ILE A 66 -4.14 -1.27 -1.08
CA ILE A 66 -4.63 0.06 -1.46
C ILE A 66 -4.29 0.38 -2.92
N ALA A 67 -3.06 0.12 -3.35
CA ALA A 67 -2.65 0.39 -4.72
C ALA A 67 -3.43 -0.44 -5.74
N GLU A 68 -3.66 -1.71 -5.45
CA GLU A 68 -4.47 -2.60 -6.29
C GLU A 68 -5.93 -2.18 -6.34
N PHE A 69 -6.52 -1.82 -5.18
CA PHE A 69 -7.89 -1.32 -5.11
C PHE A 69 -8.08 -0.08 -5.98
N LYS A 70 -7.14 0.88 -5.90
CA LYS A 70 -7.13 2.06 -6.77
C LYS A 70 -6.99 1.68 -8.24
N ALA A 71 -6.03 0.81 -8.57
CA ALA A 71 -5.77 0.39 -9.94
C ALA A 71 -6.99 -0.29 -10.62
N LYS A 72 -7.76 -1.07 -9.85
CA LYS A 72 -9.00 -1.71 -10.32
C LYS A 72 -10.08 -0.68 -10.63
N LYS A 73 -10.25 0.32 -9.76
CA LYS A 73 -11.21 1.43 -9.98
C LYS A 73 -10.80 2.36 -11.11
N ASP A 74 -9.51 2.66 -11.21
CA ASP A 74 -8.95 3.47 -12.29
C ASP A 74 -9.13 2.79 -13.66
N ALA A 75 -9.04 1.46 -13.72
CA ALA A 75 -9.19 0.71 -14.97
C ALA A 75 -10.56 0.91 -15.63
N GLU A 76 -11.60 1.21 -14.84
CA GLU A 76 -12.96 1.47 -15.35
C GLU A 76 -13.08 2.80 -16.12
N VAL A 77 -12.19 3.76 -15.85
CA VAL A 77 -12.30 5.15 -16.35
C VAL A 77 -11.09 5.61 -17.17
N THR A 78 -9.97 4.89 -17.12
CA THR A 78 -8.71 5.28 -17.76
C THR A 78 -8.71 4.89 -19.24
N VAL A 79 -8.42 5.85 -20.12
CA VAL A 79 -8.27 5.60 -21.56
C VAL A 79 -6.90 5.04 -21.90
N ALA A 80 -6.82 4.19 -22.94
CA ALA A 80 -5.57 3.55 -23.36
C ALA A 80 -4.44 4.54 -23.71
N ALA A 81 -4.78 5.74 -24.21
CA ALA A 81 -3.82 6.79 -24.55
C ALA A 81 -3.05 7.35 -23.34
N ASP A 82 -3.59 7.18 -22.13
CA ASP A 82 -2.97 7.63 -20.89
C ASP A 82 -2.05 6.57 -20.26
N LEU A 83 -1.88 5.42 -20.92
CA LEU A 83 -1.04 4.32 -20.45
C LEU A 83 0.31 4.33 -21.17
N ILE A 84 1.34 3.89 -20.45
CA ILE A 84 2.64 3.58 -21.05
C ILE A 84 3.11 2.21 -20.58
N SER A 85 4.05 1.62 -21.32
CA SER A 85 4.69 0.38 -20.89
C SER A 85 5.56 0.62 -19.64
N VAL A 86 5.82 -0.47 -18.90
CA VAL A 86 6.75 -0.44 -17.76
C VAL A 86 8.15 -0.03 -18.21
N ASP A 87 8.57 -0.42 -19.42
CA ASP A 87 9.90 -0.10 -19.94
C ASP A 87 10.03 1.39 -20.31
N GLU A 88 8.99 2.01 -20.87
CA GLU A 88 8.96 3.44 -21.10
C GLU A 88 8.96 4.23 -19.79
N MET A 89 8.21 3.77 -18.78
CA MET A 89 8.23 4.36 -17.45
C MET A 89 9.63 4.25 -16.81
N ALA A 90 10.27 3.09 -16.94
CA ALA A 90 11.62 2.85 -16.45
C ALA A 90 12.63 3.82 -17.08
N LYS A 91 12.57 4.01 -18.41
CA LYS A 91 13.39 5.01 -19.13
C LYS A 91 13.11 6.44 -18.65
N LYS A 92 11.83 6.81 -18.51
CA LYS A 92 11.41 8.15 -18.08
C LYS A 92 11.93 8.49 -16.67
N LEU A 93 11.87 7.53 -15.75
CA LEU A 93 12.30 7.71 -14.36
C LEU A 93 13.79 7.42 -14.13
N LYS A 94 14.52 6.93 -15.16
CA LYS A 94 15.89 6.43 -15.05
C LYS A 94 16.04 5.35 -13.97
N LEU A 95 15.08 4.43 -13.92
CA LEU A 95 15.03 3.31 -12.98
C LEU A 95 15.06 1.97 -13.74
N SER A 96 15.35 0.89 -13.03
CA SER A 96 15.17 -0.47 -13.59
C SER A 96 13.68 -0.83 -13.65
N ARG A 97 13.33 -1.74 -14.56
CA ARG A 97 11.97 -2.30 -14.68
C ARG A 97 11.47 -2.91 -13.36
N GLN A 98 12.35 -3.61 -12.63
CA GLN A 98 12.03 -4.18 -11.33
C GLN A 98 11.69 -3.12 -10.28
N SER A 99 12.41 -1.99 -10.29
CA SER A 99 12.12 -0.86 -9.40
C SER A 99 10.75 -0.24 -9.72
N VAL A 100 10.37 -0.15 -10.99
CA VAL A 100 9.03 0.33 -11.39
C VAL A 100 7.94 -0.62 -10.86
N HIS A 101 8.08 -1.94 -11.06
CA HIS A 101 7.13 -2.91 -10.50
C HIS A 101 7.04 -2.84 -8.96
N LYS A 102 8.18 -2.67 -8.28
CA LYS A 102 8.20 -2.47 -6.83
C LYS A 102 7.46 -1.20 -6.43
N MET A 103 7.66 -0.09 -7.15
CA MET A 103 6.98 1.17 -6.90
C MET A 103 5.47 1.10 -7.18
N MET A 104 5.05 0.35 -8.20
CA MET A 104 3.63 0.05 -8.44
C MET A 104 3.03 -0.73 -7.27
N ASN A 105 3.72 -1.79 -6.81
CA ASN A 105 3.27 -2.60 -5.68
C ASN A 105 3.10 -1.80 -4.40
N ILE A 106 3.91 -0.78 -4.14
CA ILE A 106 3.80 0.05 -2.93
C ILE A 106 2.97 1.33 -3.15
N GLY A 107 2.31 1.47 -4.30
CA GLY A 107 1.45 2.60 -4.62
C GLY A 107 2.17 3.92 -4.91
N LYS A 108 3.49 3.91 -5.13
CA LYS A 108 4.27 5.11 -5.51
C LYS A 108 4.15 5.44 -7.00
N ILE A 109 3.86 4.44 -7.84
CA ILE A 109 3.53 4.64 -9.25
C ILE A 109 2.11 4.14 -9.43
N ARG A 110 1.24 5.01 -9.94
CA ARG A 110 -0.12 4.63 -10.29
C ARG A 110 -0.14 3.80 -11.56
N TYR A 111 -1.02 2.82 -11.57
CA TYR A 111 -1.19 1.88 -12.65
C TYR A 111 -2.64 1.43 -12.73
N VAL A 112 -3.00 0.82 -13.85
CA VAL A 112 -4.29 0.15 -14.05
C VAL A 112 -4.08 -1.28 -14.53
N PHE A 113 -5.13 -2.08 -14.47
CA PHE A 113 -5.17 -3.40 -15.09
C PHE A 113 -5.73 -3.31 -16.51
N VAL A 114 -5.02 -3.88 -17.48
CA VAL A 114 -5.50 -4.11 -18.85
C VAL A 114 -5.37 -5.61 -19.12
N GLY A 115 -6.48 -6.34 -19.04
CA GLY A 115 -6.43 -7.80 -18.89
C GLY A 115 -5.61 -8.18 -17.66
N ASP A 116 -4.65 -9.11 -17.83
CA ASP A 116 -3.77 -9.56 -16.74
C ASP A 116 -2.49 -8.72 -16.58
N ILE A 117 -2.35 -7.66 -17.38
CA ILE A 117 -1.14 -6.83 -17.41
C ILE A 117 -1.38 -5.55 -16.62
N ARG A 118 -0.37 -5.14 -15.83
CA ARG A 118 -0.36 -3.87 -15.11
C ARG A 118 0.39 -2.82 -15.89
N LEU A 119 -0.30 -1.75 -16.28
CA LEU A 119 0.28 -0.65 -17.04
C LEU A 119 0.30 0.63 -16.22
N PRO A 120 1.47 1.28 -16.07
CA PRO A 120 1.55 2.56 -15.39
C PRO A 120 0.89 3.68 -16.21
N LEU A 121 0.33 4.65 -15.48
CA LEU A 121 -0.20 5.87 -16.08
C LEU A 121 0.96 6.76 -16.57
N LYS A 122 0.85 7.25 -17.81
CA LYS A 122 1.80 8.18 -18.44
C LYS A 122 2.05 9.41 -17.57
N ASN A 123 0.95 9.95 -17.05
CA ASN A 123 0.93 11.08 -16.13
C ASN A 123 0.50 10.59 -14.76
N GLN A 124 1.31 10.87 -13.73
CA GLN A 124 1.09 10.39 -12.36
C GLN A 124 0.04 11.22 -11.58
N LYS A 125 -0.97 11.74 -12.30
CA LYS A 125 -2.11 12.48 -11.74
C LYS A 125 -3.38 11.89 -12.32
N VAL A 126 -4.26 11.38 -11.47
CA VAL A 126 -5.66 11.12 -11.83
C VAL A 126 -6.50 11.55 -10.64
N SER A 127 -7.50 12.38 -10.89
CA SER A 127 -8.53 12.69 -9.90
C SER A 127 -9.75 11.86 -10.28
N HIS A 128 -10.30 11.09 -9.34
CA HIS A 128 -11.72 10.78 -9.44
C HIS A 128 -12.49 12.06 -9.12
N LYS A 129 -13.58 12.29 -9.82
CA LYS A 129 -14.53 13.37 -9.52
C LYS A 129 -15.58 12.86 -8.55
#